data_AF-A0A9P5L5M0-F1
#
_entry.id   AF-A0A9P5L5M0-F1
#
_cell.length_a   1.000
_cell.length_b   1.000
_cell.length_c   1.000
_cell.angle_alpha   90.00
_cell.angle_beta   90.00
_cell.angle_gamma   90.00
#
_symmetry.space_group_name_H-M   'P 1'
#
loop_
_entity.id
_entity.type
_entity.pdbx_description
1 polymer ?
#
loop_
_entity_poly.entity_id
_entity_poly.type
_entity_poly.pdbx_seq_one_letter_code
_entity_poly.pdbx_strand_id
1 'polypeptide(L)'
;MAAKRISTLDYLRKAHEGRVYWFNTVHFSRADIARLPYFEARKLSRRAINYLLLGLSLPTILDVNSTPFEYVRALNALLLEFETFQSVHPPDGSSSSSLARARIPQMFKRATHAGTKTRRASSANEIGLPMQSSDPSDLKNMAGNLGSASSASVTSFPLTESADLHPGEEYTYLLTPSLPFEPDFFETFATLCDVLIDTYSRLAALVSSPAVCTVALGETFSKADARLRKIMVAGAVREFEDASRNSVKSEVAGVSRVVLGGLLG
;
A
#
# COMPACT_ATOMS: atom_id res chain seq x y z
N MET A 1 -16.19 -18.89 5.77
CA MET A 1 -15.42 -17.84 5.08
C MET A 1 -14.04 -17.61 5.73
N ALA A 2 -13.97 -17.33 7.04
CA ALA A 2 -12.69 -17.15 7.75
C ALA A 2 -11.69 -18.31 7.56
N ALA A 3 -12.11 -19.56 7.79
CA ALA A 3 -11.25 -20.75 7.60
C ALA A 3 -10.69 -20.88 6.16
N LYS A 4 -11.49 -20.53 5.14
CA LYS A 4 -11.04 -20.51 3.75
C LYS A 4 -9.95 -19.44 3.54
N ARG A 5 -10.11 -18.27 4.16
CA ARG A 5 -9.11 -17.21 4.11
C ARG A 5 -7.81 -17.63 4.79
N ILE A 6 -7.89 -18.20 5.99
CA ILE A 6 -6.72 -18.75 6.72
C ILE A 6 -5.96 -19.73 5.83
N SER A 7 -6.65 -20.70 5.23
CA SER A 7 -6.04 -21.70 4.35
C SER A 7 -5.40 -21.06 3.12
N THR A 8 -6.02 -20.01 2.57
CA THR A 8 -5.49 -19.28 1.39
C THR A 8 -4.23 -18.51 1.76
N LEU A 9 -4.20 -17.84 2.91
CA LEU A 9 -3.03 -17.10 3.39
C LEU A 9 -1.86 -18.03 3.68
N ASP A 10 -2.11 -19.14 4.38
CA ASP A 10 -1.07 -20.14 4.67
C ASP A 10 -0.50 -20.76 3.37
N TYR A 11 -1.39 -21.06 2.42
CA TYR A 11 -0.99 -21.57 1.12
C TYR A 11 -0.15 -20.55 0.31
N LEU A 12 -0.56 -19.27 0.29
CA LEU A 12 0.21 -18.21 -0.38
C LEU A 12 1.59 -18.02 0.26
N ARG A 13 1.67 -18.02 1.59
CA ARG A 13 2.95 -17.97 2.31
C ARG A 13 3.86 -19.13 1.88
N LYS A 14 3.37 -20.37 1.98
CA LYS A 14 4.13 -21.56 1.59
C LYS A 14 4.56 -21.54 0.12
N ALA A 15 3.71 -21.00 -0.77
CA ALA A 15 4.05 -20.84 -2.19
C ALA A 15 5.16 -19.82 -2.40
N HIS A 16 5.13 -18.67 -1.72
CA HIS A 16 6.20 -17.67 -1.76
C HIS A 16 7.53 -18.18 -1.16
N GLU A 17 7.46 -19.08 -0.19
CA GLU A 17 8.64 -19.75 0.40
C GLU A 17 9.17 -20.89 -0.49
N GLY A 18 8.46 -21.25 -1.58
CA GLY A 18 8.81 -22.39 -2.43
C GLY A 18 8.64 -23.75 -1.74
N ARG A 19 7.79 -23.84 -0.71
CA ARG A 19 7.54 -25.08 0.04
C ARG A 19 6.42 -25.94 -0.55
N VAL A 20 5.62 -25.39 -1.46
CA VAL A 20 4.50 -26.07 -2.12
C VAL A 20 4.47 -25.77 -3.62
N TYR A 21 3.81 -26.64 -4.37
CA TYR A 21 3.51 -26.42 -5.78
C TYR A 21 2.30 -25.51 -5.93
N TRP A 22 2.38 -24.53 -6.83
CA TRP A 22 1.25 -23.71 -7.22
C TRP A 22 0.19 -24.57 -7.94
N PHE A 23 -0.94 -24.81 -7.28
CA PHE A 23 -2.07 -25.65 -7.69
C PHE A 23 -1.66 -27.06 -8.13
N ASN A 24 -0.61 -27.62 -7.51
CA ASN A 24 -0.01 -28.89 -7.92
C ASN A 24 0.46 -28.92 -9.39
N THR A 25 0.78 -27.75 -9.97
CA THR A 25 1.21 -27.62 -11.37
C THR A 25 2.66 -27.18 -11.49
N VAL A 26 3.01 -26.02 -10.93
CA VAL A 26 4.34 -25.40 -11.09
C VAL A 26 4.97 -25.16 -9.73
N HIS A 27 6.24 -25.50 -9.57
CA HIS A 27 7.03 -25.14 -8.40
C HIS A 27 7.79 -23.85 -8.67
N PHE A 28 7.72 -22.90 -7.75
CA PHE A 28 8.47 -21.65 -7.83
C PHE A 28 9.47 -21.61 -6.68
N SER A 29 10.77 -21.67 -6.97
CA SER A 29 11.77 -21.40 -5.94
C SER A 29 11.82 -19.90 -5.61
N ARG A 30 12.36 -19.54 -4.45
CA ARG A 30 12.55 -18.11 -4.09
C ARG A 30 13.36 -17.35 -5.16
N ALA A 31 14.32 -18.03 -5.79
CA ALA A 31 15.12 -17.45 -6.89
C ALA A 31 14.27 -17.20 -8.15
N ASP A 32 13.31 -18.07 -8.46
CA ASP A 32 12.40 -17.89 -9.60
C ASP A 32 11.45 -16.72 -9.35
N ILE A 33 10.91 -16.63 -8.13
CA ILE A 33 10.00 -15.54 -7.74
C ILE A 33 10.71 -14.20 -7.80
N ALA A 34 11.94 -14.11 -7.31
CA ALA A 34 12.75 -12.88 -7.37
C ALA A 34 13.06 -12.41 -8.80
N ARG A 35 12.95 -13.29 -9.81
CA ARG A 35 13.14 -12.95 -11.23
C ARG A 35 11.85 -12.53 -11.93
N LEU A 36 10.68 -12.64 -11.27
CA LEU A 36 9.42 -12.26 -11.87
C LEU A 36 9.38 -10.73 -12.12
N PRO A 37 8.73 -10.27 -13.21
CA PRO A 37 8.63 -8.83 -13.52
C PRO A 37 7.98 -7.99 -12.40
N TYR A 38 7.20 -8.64 -11.54
CA TYR A 38 6.53 -8.02 -10.39
C TYR A 38 7.48 -7.71 -9.21
N PHE A 39 8.72 -8.20 -9.24
CA PHE A 39 9.68 -8.16 -8.14
C PHE A 39 10.86 -7.20 -8.40
N GLU A 40 10.63 -6.11 -9.15
CA GLU A 40 11.62 -5.04 -9.28
C GLU A 40 11.93 -4.39 -7.92
N ALA A 41 13.21 -4.36 -7.54
CA ALA A 41 13.66 -3.99 -6.18
C ALA A 41 13.03 -2.69 -5.63
N ARG A 42 12.94 -1.63 -6.44
CA ARG A 42 12.38 -0.33 -6.01
C ARG A 42 10.88 -0.40 -5.70
N LYS A 43 10.10 -1.10 -6.52
CA LYS A 43 8.65 -1.29 -6.30
C LYS A 43 8.41 -2.24 -5.13
N LEU A 44 9.29 -3.22 -5.00
CA LEU A 44 9.23 -4.24 -3.96
C LEU A 44 9.49 -3.65 -2.56
N SER A 45 10.47 -2.76 -2.41
CA SER A 45 10.74 -2.02 -1.16
C SER A 45 9.49 -1.24 -0.69
N ARG A 46 8.87 -0.46 -1.58
CA ARG A 46 7.64 0.31 -1.25
C ARG A 46 6.47 -0.59 -0.88
N ARG A 47 6.27 -1.68 -1.62
CA ARG A 47 5.24 -2.67 -1.31
C ARG A 47 5.50 -3.34 0.05
N ALA A 48 6.75 -3.65 0.37
CA ALA A 48 7.15 -4.20 1.65
C ALA A 48 6.87 -3.21 2.78
N ILE A 49 7.23 -1.93 2.64
CA ILE A 49 6.89 -0.88 3.61
C ILE A 49 5.37 -0.85 3.84
N ASN A 50 4.57 -0.77 2.78
CA ASN A 50 3.11 -0.75 2.91
C ASN A 50 2.58 -1.99 3.67
N TYR A 51 3.08 -3.18 3.36
CA TYR A 51 2.69 -4.41 4.06
C TYR A 51 3.17 -4.44 5.51
N LEU A 52 4.34 -3.89 5.80
CA LEU A 52 4.84 -3.77 7.18
C LEU A 52 3.96 -2.83 7.99
N LEU A 53 3.59 -1.67 7.46
CA LEU A 53 2.69 -0.71 8.14
C LEU A 53 1.35 -1.38 8.50
N LEU A 54 0.75 -2.12 7.56
CA LEU A 54 -0.46 -2.88 7.83
C LEU A 54 -0.21 -3.96 8.91
N GLY A 55 0.90 -4.71 8.80
CA GLY A 55 1.28 -5.76 9.74
C GLY A 55 1.48 -5.25 11.17
N LEU A 56 2.05 -4.06 11.34
CA LEU A 56 2.23 -3.39 12.64
C LEU A 56 0.91 -2.89 13.22
N SER A 57 -0.06 -2.55 12.37
CA SER A 57 -1.35 -1.98 12.78
C SER A 57 -2.39 -3.03 13.17
N LEU A 58 -2.30 -4.25 12.63
CA LEU A 58 -3.26 -5.32 12.93
C LEU A 58 -3.26 -5.78 14.41
N PRO A 59 -2.11 -5.89 15.11
CA PRO A 59 -2.09 -6.22 16.53
C PRO A 59 -2.82 -5.21 17.42
N THR A 60 -2.76 -3.91 17.11
CA THR A 60 -3.39 -2.89 17.96
C THR A 60 -4.91 -3.04 18.02
N ILE A 61 -5.54 -3.51 16.92
CA ILE A 61 -6.97 -3.81 16.91
C ILE A 61 -7.30 -5.18 17.51
N LEU A 62 -6.34 -6.11 17.61
CA LEU A 62 -6.49 -7.41 18.28
C LEU A 62 -6.60 -7.25 19.80
N ASP A 63 -5.89 -6.29 20.37
CA ASP A 63 -5.78 -6.16 21.83
C ASP A 63 -6.93 -5.34 22.43
N VAL A 64 -7.50 -4.42 21.65
CA VAL A 64 -8.47 -3.42 22.17
C VAL A 64 -9.93 -3.91 22.14
N ASN A 65 -10.30 -4.79 21.20
CA ASN A 65 -11.72 -5.09 20.94
C ASN A 65 -12.17 -6.40 21.62
N SER A 66 -13.20 -6.30 22.47
CA SER A 66 -13.75 -7.44 23.22
C SER A 66 -14.91 -8.13 22.52
N THR A 67 -15.71 -7.39 21.71
CA THR A 67 -16.85 -7.98 20.99
C THR A 67 -16.50 -8.28 19.52
N PRO A 68 -17.10 -9.32 18.90
CA PRO A 68 -16.86 -9.62 17.48
C PRO A 68 -17.20 -8.46 16.55
N PHE A 69 -18.26 -7.72 16.88
CA PHE A 69 -18.73 -6.62 16.03
C PHE A 69 -17.82 -5.39 16.08
N GLU A 70 -17.34 -5.01 17.26
CA GLU A 70 -16.33 -3.94 17.39
C GLU A 70 -15.04 -4.33 16.69
N TYR A 71 -14.58 -5.57 16.90
CA TYR A 71 -13.38 -6.08 16.26
C TYR A 71 -13.45 -6.02 14.73
N VAL A 72 -14.53 -6.53 14.13
CA VAL A 72 -14.72 -6.49 12.67
C VAL A 72 -14.89 -5.06 12.16
N ARG A 73 -15.51 -4.17 12.93
CA ARG A 73 -15.64 -2.75 12.57
C ARG A 73 -14.27 -2.06 12.55
N ALA A 74 -13.45 -2.26 13.59
CA ALA A 74 -12.10 -1.73 13.67
C ALA A 74 -11.21 -2.27 12.55
N LEU A 75 -11.28 -3.58 12.27
CA LEU A 75 -10.59 -4.20 11.14
C LEU A 75 -11.00 -3.57 9.80
N ASN A 76 -12.30 -3.39 9.55
CA ASN A 76 -12.77 -2.76 8.32
C ASN A 76 -12.34 -1.29 8.21
N ALA A 77 -12.28 -0.56 9.33
CA ALA A 77 -11.81 0.82 9.37
C ALA A 77 -10.30 0.90 9.06
N LEU A 78 -9.48 0.06 9.71
CA LEU A 78 -8.04 -0.04 9.42
C LEU A 78 -7.77 -0.37 7.95
N LEU A 79 -8.48 -1.36 7.39
CA LEU A 79 -8.30 -1.73 5.99
C LEU A 79 -8.74 -0.62 5.03
N LEU A 80 -9.72 0.21 5.41
CA LEU A 80 -10.15 1.37 4.63
C LEU A 80 -9.12 2.51 4.69
N GLU A 81 -8.58 2.79 5.86
CA GLU A 81 -7.46 3.74 6.04
C GLU A 81 -6.27 3.30 5.21
N PHE A 82 -5.93 2.01 5.23
CA PHE A 82 -4.85 1.46 4.43
C PHE A 82 -5.06 1.60 2.92
N GLU A 83 -6.29 1.37 2.40
CA GLU A 83 -6.58 1.63 0.99
C GLU A 83 -6.45 3.13 0.63
N THR A 84 -6.80 4.01 1.57
CA THR A 84 -6.67 5.46 1.40
C THR A 84 -5.20 5.84 1.34
N PHE A 85 -4.40 5.34 2.28
CA PHE A 85 -2.95 5.48 2.30
C PHE A 85 -2.30 4.99 1.01
N GLN A 86 -2.65 3.78 0.53
CA GLN A 86 -2.13 3.26 -0.75
C GLN A 86 -2.53 4.11 -1.96
N SER A 87 -3.65 4.82 -1.90
CA SER A 87 -4.09 5.70 -3.00
C SER A 87 -3.24 6.97 -3.10
N VAL A 88 -2.71 7.44 -1.97
CA VAL A 88 -1.81 8.60 -1.84
C VAL A 88 -0.34 8.20 -2.00
N HIS A 89 0.01 6.98 -1.53
CA HIS A 89 1.34 6.39 -1.54
C HIS A 89 1.35 5.06 -2.34
N PRO A 90 1.26 5.10 -3.68
CA PRO A 90 1.12 3.88 -4.48
C PRO A 90 2.33 2.96 -4.36
N PRO A 91 2.12 1.63 -4.25
CA PRO A 91 3.21 0.66 -4.07
C PRO A 91 4.16 0.60 -5.27
N ASP A 92 3.67 0.86 -6.48
CA ASP A 92 4.49 0.93 -7.70
C ASP A 92 5.27 2.24 -7.81
N GLY A 93 5.07 3.14 -6.87
CA GLY A 93 5.76 4.42 -6.81
C GLY A 93 5.37 5.45 -7.85
N SER A 94 4.32 5.17 -8.61
CA SER A 94 3.63 6.19 -9.41
C SER A 94 3.04 7.20 -8.45
N SER A 95 3.69 8.35 -8.26
CA SER A 95 3.13 9.42 -7.42
C SER A 95 1.70 9.70 -7.87
N SER A 96 0.74 9.67 -6.94
CA SER A 96 -0.60 10.20 -7.21
C SER A 96 -0.46 11.71 -7.32
N SER A 97 0.02 12.21 -8.45
CA SER A 97 -0.04 13.63 -8.73
C SER A 97 -1.52 14.00 -8.76
N SER A 98 -1.98 14.65 -7.69
CA SER A 98 -3.31 15.26 -7.57
C SER A 98 -3.59 16.28 -8.68
N LEU A 99 -2.58 16.63 -9.49
CA LEU A 99 -2.69 17.43 -10.71
C LEU A 99 -3.16 16.65 -11.95
N ALA A 100 -3.00 15.32 -12.02
CA ALA A 100 -3.26 14.56 -13.27
C ALA A 100 -4.74 14.19 -13.50
N ARG A 101 -5.63 14.36 -12.51
CA ARG A 101 -7.08 14.10 -12.65
C ARG A 101 -7.93 15.33 -12.93
N ALA A 102 -7.38 16.53 -12.86
CA ALA A 102 -8.04 17.69 -13.43
C ALA A 102 -7.88 17.65 -14.95
N ARG A 103 -8.82 17.00 -15.66
CA ARG A 103 -9.07 17.34 -17.06
C ARG A 103 -9.54 18.79 -17.07
N ILE A 104 -8.59 19.73 -17.13
CA ILE A 104 -8.86 21.14 -17.42
C ILE A 104 -9.60 21.15 -18.76
N PRO A 105 -10.86 21.58 -18.83
CA PRO A 105 -11.55 21.74 -20.10
C PRO A 105 -10.74 22.71 -20.96
N GLN A 106 -10.55 22.35 -22.22
CA GLN A 106 -9.98 23.21 -23.26
C GLN A 106 -10.70 24.57 -23.32
N MET A 107 -10.23 25.56 -22.56
CA MET A 107 -10.79 26.92 -22.50
C MET A 107 -9.94 27.97 -23.23
N PHE A 108 -9.04 27.55 -24.12
CA PHE A 108 -8.32 28.46 -25.01
C PHE A 108 -8.33 27.95 -26.46
N LYS A 109 -9.54 27.77 -27.03
CA LYS A 109 -9.68 27.88 -28.48
C LYS A 109 -9.66 29.36 -28.85
N ARG A 110 -8.47 29.91 -29.07
CA ARG A 110 -8.31 31.22 -29.73
C ARG A 110 -8.52 31.00 -31.23
N ALA A 111 -9.58 31.61 -31.74
CA ALA A 111 -9.90 31.64 -33.16
C ALA A 111 -8.71 32.19 -33.97
N THR A 112 -8.18 31.39 -34.88
CA THR A 112 -7.27 31.88 -35.94
C THR A 112 -8.13 32.37 -37.09
N HIS A 113 -8.55 33.63 -37.02
CA HIS A 113 -8.94 34.39 -38.20
C HIS A 113 -7.67 34.92 -38.89
N ALA A 114 -7.63 34.69 -40.20
CA ALA A 114 -6.74 35.34 -41.14
C ALA A 114 -6.84 36.87 -41.03
N GLY A 115 -5.72 37.59 -41.15
CA GLY A 115 -5.75 39.05 -41.16
C GLY A 115 -4.37 39.71 -41.09
N THR A 116 -3.86 40.07 -42.25
CA THR A 116 -2.74 40.96 -42.59
C THR A 116 -2.52 42.23 -41.73
N LYS A 117 -1.24 42.65 -41.68
CA LYS A 117 -0.62 44.00 -41.49
C LYS A 117 0.04 44.37 -40.13
N THR A 118 1.39 44.32 -40.15
CA THR A 118 2.33 45.48 -40.12
C THR A 118 2.45 46.43 -38.89
N ARG A 119 3.71 46.46 -38.35
CA ARG A 119 4.55 47.58 -37.80
C ARG A 119 4.65 47.92 -36.28
N ARG A 120 5.91 47.79 -35.80
CA ARG A 120 6.80 48.70 -35.01
C ARG A 120 6.40 49.22 -33.62
N ALA A 121 7.24 49.00 -32.60
CA ALA A 121 8.22 49.97 -32.02
C ALA A 121 8.70 49.53 -30.61
N SER A 122 9.88 50.05 -30.19
CA SER A 122 10.66 49.68 -29.00
C SER A 122 10.62 50.75 -27.88
N SER A 123 10.86 50.29 -26.63
CA SER A 123 11.59 50.89 -25.47
C SER A 123 11.21 52.25 -24.84
N ALA A 124 11.05 52.24 -23.49
CA ALA A 124 11.86 52.95 -22.46
C ALA A 124 11.12 53.78 -21.37
N ASN A 125 11.56 53.54 -20.11
CA ASN A 125 11.60 54.34 -18.87
C ASN A 125 10.35 54.73 -18.03
N GLU A 126 10.56 54.69 -16.70
CA GLU A 126 10.02 55.49 -15.55
C GLU A 126 10.25 54.63 -14.27
N ILE A 127 11.34 54.74 -13.49
CA ILE A 127 11.66 55.67 -12.39
C ILE A 127 10.53 55.87 -11.35
N GLY A 128 10.83 55.55 -10.09
CA GLY A 128 10.03 56.01 -8.93
C GLY A 128 10.10 55.10 -7.69
N LEU A 129 11.08 55.34 -6.80
CA LEU A 129 11.04 54.90 -5.39
C LEU A 129 10.24 55.92 -4.56
N PRO A 130 9.68 55.53 -3.40
CA PRO A 130 10.25 56.06 -2.18
C PRO A 130 10.35 55.07 -1.00
N MET A 131 11.26 55.45 -0.09
CA MET A 131 11.56 54.93 1.26
C MET A 131 10.35 54.50 2.09
N GLN A 132 10.50 53.41 2.85
CA GLN A 132 9.98 53.38 4.22
C GLN A 132 10.87 52.57 5.18
N SER A 133 11.25 53.26 6.24
CA SER A 133 11.94 52.88 7.46
C SER A 133 11.13 51.95 8.36
N SER A 134 11.76 50.99 9.05
CA SER A 134 11.85 50.93 10.52
C SER A 134 12.54 49.64 10.99
N ASP A 135 13.32 49.82 12.05
CA ASP A 135 14.31 48.93 12.67
C ASP A 135 13.65 48.05 13.79
N PRO A 136 14.37 47.33 14.69
CA PRO A 136 14.04 45.96 15.08
C PRO A 136 13.74 45.85 16.59
N SER A 137 13.91 44.63 17.14
CA SER A 137 14.21 44.25 18.54
C SER A 137 13.12 43.62 19.43
N ASP A 138 13.43 42.38 19.80
CA ASP A 138 13.40 41.73 21.12
C ASP A 138 12.11 41.62 21.95
N LEU A 139 11.79 40.40 22.39
CA LEU A 139 11.87 39.97 23.81
C LEU A 139 11.20 38.60 24.06
N LYS A 140 12.07 37.61 24.27
CA LYS A 140 12.06 36.56 25.31
C LYS A 140 10.89 36.57 26.30
N ASN A 141 10.12 35.47 26.35
CA ASN A 141 9.44 35.01 27.58
C ASN A 141 9.58 33.48 27.73
N MET A 142 10.10 33.08 28.88
CA MET A 142 10.30 31.69 29.33
C MET A 142 9.29 31.40 30.45
N ALA A 143 8.96 30.11 30.61
CA ALA A 143 8.36 29.43 31.76
C ALA A 143 6.84 29.15 31.70
N GLY A 144 6.52 27.84 31.81
CA GLY A 144 5.18 27.31 31.97
C GLY A 144 5.13 25.79 31.77
N ASN A 145 5.77 25.03 32.67
CA ASN A 145 5.67 23.58 32.75
C ASN A 145 4.51 23.21 33.70
N LEU A 146 3.59 22.32 33.28
CA LEU A 146 2.99 21.20 34.04
C LEU A 146 1.67 20.73 33.38
N GLY A 147 1.62 19.45 33.03
CA GLY A 147 0.41 18.79 32.52
C GLY A 147 0.67 17.32 32.16
N SER A 148 1.05 16.54 33.17
CA SER A 148 1.29 15.10 33.07
C SER A 148 0.03 14.33 32.66
N ALA A 149 0.08 13.65 31.51
CA ALA A 149 -0.73 12.48 31.23
C ALA A 149 0.19 11.37 30.70
N SER A 150 0.59 10.51 31.64
CA SER A 150 0.95 9.09 31.49
C SER A 150 1.44 8.61 30.12
N SER A 151 2.76 8.49 30.07
CA SER A 151 3.57 7.64 29.21
C SER A 151 2.98 6.25 28.93
N ALA A 152 2.67 5.99 27.67
CA ALA A 152 2.92 4.68 27.07
C ALA A 152 4.26 4.80 26.33
N SER A 153 5.31 4.24 26.93
CA SER A 153 6.66 4.15 26.38
C SER A 153 6.65 3.23 25.16
N VAL A 154 6.51 3.81 23.98
CA VAL A 154 6.80 3.14 22.70
C VAL A 154 8.14 3.70 22.22
N THR A 155 9.09 2.81 22.01
CA THR A 155 10.47 3.06 21.56
C THR A 155 10.55 4.16 20.49
N SER A 156 11.23 5.26 20.78
CA SER A 156 11.52 6.32 19.82
C SER A 156 12.64 5.87 18.88
N PHE A 157 12.30 5.50 17.64
CA PHE A 157 13.26 5.22 16.59
C PHE A 157 13.75 6.54 15.94
N PRO A 158 15.03 6.64 15.54
CA PRO A 158 15.59 7.88 15.01
C PRO A 158 15.05 8.19 13.60
N LEU A 159 14.68 9.46 13.39
CA LEU A 159 14.19 10.03 12.14
C LEU A 159 15.24 9.96 11.03
N THR A 160 14.95 9.20 9.97
CA THR A 160 15.42 9.49 8.60
C THR A 160 14.33 9.09 7.60
N GLU A 161 14.18 9.91 6.56
CA GLU A 161 13.12 9.95 5.54
C GLU A 161 12.60 8.56 5.08
N SER A 162 11.40 8.15 5.51
CA SER A 162 10.54 7.14 4.85
C SER A 162 9.21 6.93 5.60
N ALA A 163 8.39 7.97 5.56
CA ALA A 163 6.93 7.99 5.49
C ALA A 163 6.60 9.49 5.52
N ASP A 164 6.97 10.22 4.46
CA ASP A 164 6.63 11.64 4.32
C ASP A 164 5.12 11.73 4.10
N LEU A 165 4.38 11.55 5.20
CA LEU A 165 2.98 11.87 5.29
C LEU A 165 2.83 13.28 4.79
N HIS A 166 1.88 13.48 3.90
CA HIS A 166 1.58 14.84 3.47
C HIS A 166 1.13 15.65 4.70
N PRO A 167 1.41 16.96 4.76
CA PRO A 167 0.97 17.78 5.89
C PRO A 167 -0.54 17.63 6.14
N GLY A 168 -0.91 17.16 7.35
CA GLY A 168 -2.30 16.90 7.75
C GLY A 168 -2.84 15.49 7.43
N GLU A 169 -2.01 14.57 6.95
CA GLU A 169 -2.37 13.17 6.78
C GLU A 169 -2.29 12.44 8.14
N GLU A 170 -3.45 12.18 8.74
CA GLU A 170 -3.58 11.48 10.03
C GLU A 170 -4.51 10.27 9.89
N TYR A 171 -4.13 9.15 10.51
CA TYR A 171 -4.88 7.90 10.53
C TYR A 171 -5.19 7.49 11.96
N THR A 172 -6.37 6.89 12.20
CA THR A 172 -6.79 6.49 13.55
C THR A 172 -6.25 5.12 13.93
N TYR A 173 -6.29 4.17 13.00
CA TYR A 173 -5.90 2.78 13.22
C TYR A 173 -4.59 2.41 12.50
N LEU A 174 -4.33 3.01 11.33
CA LEU A 174 -3.13 2.74 10.56
C LEU A 174 -1.91 3.42 11.20
N LEU A 175 -0.96 2.62 11.64
CA LEU A 175 0.33 3.08 12.12
C LEU A 175 1.27 3.36 10.95
N THR A 176 1.90 4.53 10.99
CA THR A 176 2.86 5.01 9.98
C THR A 176 4.17 5.47 10.63
N PRO A 177 4.87 4.61 11.41
CA PRO A 177 6.16 4.98 11.98
C PRO A 177 7.21 5.15 10.88
N SER A 178 8.19 6.01 11.13
CA SER A 178 9.41 6.05 10.33
C SER A 178 10.23 4.77 10.53
N LEU A 179 10.73 4.22 9.43
CA LEU A 179 11.47 2.96 9.43
C LEU A 179 12.97 3.22 9.31
N PRO A 180 13.82 2.62 10.16
CA PRO A 180 15.27 2.81 10.10
C PRO A 180 15.95 2.00 8.98
N PHE A 181 15.21 1.16 8.26
CA PHE A 181 15.69 0.31 7.17
C PHE A 181 14.57 0.02 6.16
N GLU A 182 14.96 -0.39 4.96
CA GLU A 182 14.03 -0.94 3.97
C GLU A 182 13.71 -2.41 4.30
N PRO A 183 12.44 -2.77 4.52
CA PRO A 183 12.08 -4.14 4.87
C PRO A 183 12.21 -5.10 3.68
N ASP A 184 12.69 -6.32 3.94
CA ASP A 184 12.69 -7.39 2.93
C ASP A 184 11.25 -7.84 2.66
N PHE A 185 10.87 -7.88 1.39
CA PHE A 185 9.50 -8.21 1.00
C PHE A 185 9.11 -9.63 1.33
N PHE A 186 9.99 -10.63 1.16
CA PHE A 186 9.61 -12.01 1.38
C PHE A 186 9.32 -12.27 2.84
N GLU A 187 10.18 -11.77 3.73
CA GLU A 187 9.96 -11.84 5.18
C GLU A 187 8.71 -11.05 5.59
N THR A 188 8.53 -9.84 5.04
CA THR A 188 7.37 -9.00 5.36
C THR A 188 6.06 -9.63 4.87
N PHE A 189 6.06 -10.25 3.69
CA PHE A 189 4.89 -10.93 3.15
C PHE A 189 4.52 -12.16 4.00
N ALA A 190 5.52 -12.97 4.37
CA ALA A 190 5.30 -14.15 5.19
C ALA A 190 4.75 -13.77 6.57
N THR A 191 5.37 -12.79 7.24
CA THR A 191 4.93 -12.29 8.55
C THR A 191 3.55 -11.64 8.48
N LEU A 192 3.24 -10.88 7.43
CA LEU A 192 1.89 -10.32 7.24
C LEU A 192 0.85 -11.44 7.06
N CYS A 193 1.17 -12.52 6.34
CA CYS A 193 0.27 -13.68 6.25
C CYS A 193 0.00 -14.29 7.63
N ASP A 194 1.02 -14.44 8.48
CA ASP A 194 0.87 -14.96 9.83
C ASP A 194 0.00 -14.06 10.72
N VAL A 195 0.28 -12.75 10.74
CA VAL A 195 -0.53 -11.78 11.50
C VAL A 195 -1.98 -11.76 11.02
N LEU A 196 -2.22 -11.90 9.71
CA LEU A 196 -3.57 -12.01 9.15
C LEU A 196 -4.23 -13.33 9.52
N ILE A 197 -3.50 -14.45 9.54
CA ILE A 197 -4.02 -15.74 10.03
C ILE A 197 -4.46 -15.59 11.49
N ASP A 198 -3.67 -14.93 12.34
CA ASP A 198 -4.02 -14.65 13.73
C ASP A 198 -5.25 -13.74 13.82
N THR A 199 -5.36 -12.75 12.94
CA THR A 199 -6.53 -11.86 12.81
C THR A 199 -7.82 -12.65 12.55
N TYR A 200 -7.82 -13.56 11.58
CA TYR A 200 -9.00 -14.40 11.31
C TYR A 200 -9.23 -15.47 12.38
N SER A 201 -8.17 -15.99 13.00
CA SER A 201 -8.27 -16.98 14.07
C SER A 201 -8.88 -16.37 15.32
N ARG A 202 -8.46 -15.15 15.68
CA ARG A 202 -9.06 -14.37 16.77
C ARG A 202 -10.53 -14.07 16.49
N LEU A 203 -10.88 -13.66 15.27
CA LEU A 203 -12.28 -13.45 14.90
C LEU A 203 -13.10 -14.73 15.09
N ALA A 204 -12.59 -15.89 14.64
CA ALA A 204 -13.27 -17.16 14.82
C ALA A 204 -13.43 -17.51 16.31
N ALA A 205 -12.43 -17.23 17.15
CA ALA A 205 -12.50 -17.44 18.59
C ALA A 205 -13.52 -16.53 19.29
N LEU A 206 -13.69 -15.29 18.82
CA LEU A 206 -14.69 -14.36 19.34
C LEU A 206 -16.13 -14.78 18.97
N VAL A 207 -16.31 -15.50 17.85
CA VAL A 207 -17.61 -16.08 17.45
C VAL A 207 -17.76 -17.47 18.08
N SER A 208 -17.99 -17.48 19.40
CA SER A 208 -18.12 -18.71 20.19
C SER A 208 -19.44 -19.45 19.99
N SER A 209 -20.47 -18.78 19.45
CA SER A 209 -21.79 -19.35 19.19
C SER A 209 -22.45 -18.75 17.95
N PRO A 210 -23.24 -19.52 17.18
CA PRO A 210 -24.01 -19.02 16.05
C PRO A 210 -24.97 -17.87 16.41
N ALA A 211 -25.40 -17.76 17.66
CA ALA A 211 -26.29 -16.68 18.11
C ALA A 211 -25.69 -15.28 17.96
N VAL A 212 -24.36 -15.16 17.93
CA VAL A 212 -23.65 -13.88 17.78
C VAL A 212 -23.53 -13.44 16.31
N CYS A 213 -23.82 -14.35 15.36
CA CYS A 213 -23.78 -14.10 13.92
C CYS A 213 -25.01 -13.33 13.44
N THR A 214 -25.08 -12.05 13.78
CA THR A 214 -26.10 -11.15 13.24
C THR A 214 -25.82 -10.82 11.77
N VAL A 215 -26.86 -10.42 11.03
CA VAL A 215 -26.74 -9.99 9.63
C VAL A 215 -25.76 -8.82 9.51
N ALA A 216 -25.84 -7.84 10.41
CA ALA A 216 -24.93 -6.68 10.42
C ALA A 216 -23.46 -7.09 10.61
N LEU A 217 -23.18 -8.05 11.49
CA LEU A 217 -21.83 -8.60 11.67
C LEU A 217 -21.34 -9.29 10.38
N GLY A 218 -22.19 -10.13 9.77
CA GLY A 218 -21.88 -10.83 8.53
C GLY A 218 -21.59 -9.90 7.35
N GLU A 219 -22.35 -8.84 7.20
CA GLU A 219 -22.12 -7.81 6.17
C GLU A 219 -20.81 -7.05 6.41
N THR A 220 -20.55 -6.62 7.65
CA THR A 220 -19.32 -5.89 8.00
C THR A 220 -18.10 -6.77 7.80
N PHE A 221 -18.19 -8.04 8.17
CA PHE A 221 -17.13 -9.04 7.93
C PHE A 221 -16.88 -9.23 6.43
N SER A 222 -17.96 -9.36 5.63
CA SER A 222 -17.83 -9.55 4.19
C SER A 222 -17.15 -8.35 3.50
N LYS A 223 -17.41 -7.13 3.98
CA LYS A 223 -16.73 -5.90 3.52
C LYS A 223 -15.24 -5.94 3.89
N ALA A 224 -14.90 -6.26 5.14
CA ALA A 224 -13.51 -6.38 5.58
C ALA A 224 -12.74 -7.44 4.76
N ASP A 225 -13.31 -8.64 4.61
CA ASP A 225 -12.69 -9.72 3.82
C ASP A 225 -12.52 -9.35 2.35
N ALA A 226 -13.47 -8.60 1.78
CA ALA A 226 -13.36 -8.11 0.41
C ALA A 226 -12.19 -7.13 0.23
N ARG A 227 -11.97 -6.22 1.18
CA ARG A 227 -10.82 -5.31 1.16
C ARG A 227 -9.52 -6.06 1.29
N LEU A 228 -9.41 -6.98 2.25
CA LEU A 228 -8.20 -7.77 2.43
C LEU A 228 -7.86 -8.58 1.18
N ARG A 229 -8.87 -9.20 0.56
CA ARG A 229 -8.68 -9.93 -0.69
C ARG A 229 -8.09 -9.03 -1.76
N LYS A 230 -8.59 -7.79 -1.90
CA LYS A 230 -8.10 -6.83 -2.89
C LYS A 230 -6.68 -6.35 -2.59
N ILE A 231 -6.38 -6.05 -1.32
CA ILE A 231 -5.10 -5.50 -0.86
C ILE A 231 -3.93 -6.47 -1.11
N MET A 232 -4.13 -7.75 -0.82
CA MET A 232 -3.02 -8.72 -0.81
C MET A 232 -3.28 -9.95 -1.67
N VAL A 233 -4.39 -10.64 -1.44
CA VAL A 233 -4.62 -11.98 -2.02
C VAL A 233 -4.75 -11.92 -3.54
N ALA A 234 -5.53 -10.97 -4.07
CA ALA A 234 -5.75 -10.84 -5.51
C ALA A 234 -4.46 -10.51 -6.26
N GLY A 235 -3.59 -9.66 -5.68
CA GLY A 235 -2.28 -9.35 -6.24
C GLY A 235 -1.39 -10.59 -6.30
N ALA A 236 -1.19 -11.25 -5.16
CA ALA A 236 -0.33 -12.44 -5.06
C ALA A 236 -0.81 -13.58 -5.97
N VAL A 237 -2.12 -13.88 -6.00
CA VAL A 237 -2.69 -14.91 -6.88
C VAL A 237 -2.45 -14.56 -8.35
N ARG A 238 -2.68 -13.30 -8.75
CA ARG A 238 -2.45 -12.86 -10.14
C ARG A 238 -0.99 -13.02 -10.54
N GLU A 239 -0.05 -12.68 -9.65
CA GLU A 239 1.39 -12.81 -9.90
C GLU A 239 1.80 -14.26 -10.19
N PHE A 240 1.36 -15.21 -9.35
CA PHE A 240 1.62 -16.64 -9.58
C PHE A 240 0.92 -17.18 -10.82
N GLU A 241 -0.32 -16.74 -11.09
CA GLU A 241 -1.03 -17.15 -12.29
C GLU A 241 -0.34 -16.69 -13.58
N ASP A 242 0.10 -15.44 -13.63
CA ASP A 242 0.83 -14.90 -14.78
C ASP A 242 2.16 -15.63 -14.99
N ALA A 243 2.90 -15.85 -13.89
CA ALA A 243 4.14 -16.62 -13.92
C ALA A 243 3.91 -18.05 -14.44
N SER A 244 2.86 -18.72 -13.96
CA SER A 244 2.51 -20.09 -14.37
C SER A 244 2.13 -20.16 -15.84
N ARG A 245 1.30 -19.22 -16.33
CA ARG A 245 0.94 -19.15 -17.75
C ARG A 245 2.16 -18.96 -18.65
N ASN A 246 3.13 -18.16 -18.21
CA ASN A 246 4.36 -17.92 -18.97
C ASN A 246 5.29 -19.15 -18.95
N SER A 247 5.43 -19.81 -17.80
CA SER A 247 6.20 -21.05 -17.67
C SER A 247 5.63 -22.14 -18.59
N VAL A 248 4.32 -22.41 -18.53
CA VAL A 248 3.66 -23.42 -19.39
C VAL A 248 3.87 -23.12 -20.87
N LYS A 249 3.74 -21.85 -21.30
CA LYS A 249 3.99 -21.47 -22.70
C LYS A 249 5.44 -21.74 -23.12
N SER A 250 6.40 -21.45 -22.24
CA SER A 250 7.83 -21.70 -22.50
C SER A 250 8.12 -23.20 -22.62
N GLU A 251 7.59 -24.00 -21.69
CA GLU A 251 7.77 -25.46 -21.69
C GLU A 251 7.19 -26.10 -22.95
N VAL A 252 5.95 -25.72 -23.33
CA VAL A 252 5.31 -26.23 -24.56
C VAL A 252 6.09 -25.83 -25.82
N ALA A 253 6.60 -24.59 -25.88
CA ALA A 253 7.44 -24.14 -26.98
C ALA A 253 8.79 -24.87 -27.04
N GLY A 254 9.34 -25.25 -25.88
CA GLY A 254 10.52 -26.09 -25.75
C GLY A 254 10.30 -27.50 -26.30
N VAL A 255 9.22 -28.16 -25.85
CA VAL A 255 8.83 -29.49 -26.35
C VAL A 255 8.61 -29.46 -27.86
N SER A 256 7.88 -28.46 -28.37
CA SER A 256 7.65 -28.29 -29.81
C SER A 256 8.96 -28.21 -30.59
N ARG A 257 9.94 -27.44 -30.10
CA ARG A 257 11.28 -27.36 -30.71
C ARG A 257 12.03 -28.70 -30.70
N VAL A 258 11.97 -29.45 -29.59
CA VAL A 258 12.65 -30.75 -29.49
C VAL A 258 12.00 -31.78 -30.40
N VAL A 259 10.66 -31.86 -30.42
CA VAL A 259 9.92 -32.84 -31.21
C VAL A 259 10.01 -32.52 -32.71
N LEU A 260 9.76 -31.27 -33.11
CA LEU A 260 9.83 -30.88 -34.53
C LEU A 260 11.27 -30.78 -35.04
N GLY A 261 12.21 -30.36 -34.18
CA GLY A 261 13.63 -30.33 -34.52
C GLY A 261 14.23 -31.72 -34.70
N GLY A 262 13.77 -32.71 -33.94
CA GLY A 262 14.17 -34.11 -34.09
C GLY A 262 13.52 -34.84 -35.28
N LEU A 263 12.43 -34.30 -35.83
CA LEU A 263 11.74 -34.86 -37.01
C LEU A 263 12.28 -34.34 -38.35
N LEU A 264 13.14 -33.32 -38.31
CA LEU A 264 13.77 -32.68 -39.47
C LEU A 264 15.29 -32.94 -39.54
N GLY A 265 15.82 -33.81 -38.67
CA GLY A 265 17.23 -34.22 -38.62
C GLY A 265 17.46 -35.63 -39.14
#